data_AF-A0AAN7DTG2-F1
#
_entry.id   AF-A0AAN7DTG2-F1
#
_cell.length_a   1.000
_cell.length_b   1.000
_cell.length_c   1.000
_cell.angle_alpha   90.00
_cell.angle_beta   90.00
_cell.angle_gamma   90.00
#
_symmetry.space_group_name_H-M   'P 1'
#
loop_
_entity.id
_entity.type
_entity.pdbx_description
1 polymer ?
#
loop_
_entity_poly.entity_id
_entity_poly.type
_entity_poly.pdbx_seq_one_letter_code
_entity_poly.pdbx_strand_id
1 'polypeptide(L)' 'MNRLVKLWTVYVGLYERKLKELNPAIRNITYDIADLYNFIDGLADMSALVYDHSIQGYLPYDREWIKQRTFHHLKKLAH' A
#
# COMPACT_ATOMS: atom_id res chain seq x y z
N MET A 1 -9.24 5.50 -16.95
CA MET A 1 -9.80 4.13 -16.89
C MET A 1 -8.64 3.13 -16.88
N ASN A 2 -7.84 3.09 -15.81
CA ASN A 2 -6.73 2.12 -15.68
C ASN A 2 -7.09 1.16 -14.54
N ARG A 3 -7.75 0.05 -14.88
CA ARG A 3 -8.14 -1.02 -13.94
C ARG A 3 -6.96 -1.93 -13.57
N LEU A 4 -5.78 -1.36 -13.35
CA LEU A 4 -4.75 -2.05 -12.58
C LEU A 4 -4.83 -1.45 -11.20
N VAL A 5 -5.66 -2.13 -10.40
CA VAL A 5 -5.84 -1.88 -8.98
C VAL A 5 -4.47 -1.64 -8.39
N LYS A 6 -4.26 -0.42 -7.93
CA LYS A 6 -3.10 0.04 -7.19
C LYS A 6 -2.78 -1.01 -6.12
N LEU A 7 -1.83 -1.92 -6.39
CA LEU A 7 -1.48 -3.01 -5.47
C LEU A 7 -1.17 -2.45 -4.08
N TRP A 8 -0.53 -1.28 -4.01
CA TRP A 8 -0.28 -0.53 -2.78
C TRP A 8 -1.56 -0.13 -2.01
N THR A 9 -2.67 0.18 -2.68
CA THR A 9 -3.96 0.48 -2.02
C THR A 9 -4.55 -0.76 -1.34
N VAL A 10 -4.28 -1.96 -1.88
CA VAL A 10 -4.72 -3.21 -1.23
C VAL A 10 -4.01 -3.40 0.11
N TYR A 11 -2.70 -3.13 0.17
CA TYR A 11 -1.94 -3.24 1.44
C TYR A 11 -2.39 -2.22 2.48
N VAL A 12 -2.63 -0.97 2.08
CA VAL A 12 -3.16 0.05 3.00
C VAL A 12 -4.54 -0.36 3.52
N GLY A 13 -5.44 -0.81 2.63
CA GLY A 13 -6.78 -1.26 3.02
C GLY A 13 -6.77 -2.49 3.93
N LEU A 14 -5.84 -3.43 3.74
CA LEU A 14 -5.64 -4.57 4.63
C LEU A 14 -5.20 -4.12 6.03
N TYR A 15 -4.25 -3.18 6.08
CA TYR A 15 -3.77 -2.63 7.34
C TYR A 15 -4.86 -1.86 8.09
N GLU A 16 -5.59 -0.97 7.39
CA GLU A 16 -6.72 -0.23 7.96
C GLU A 16 -7.83 -1.14 8.46
N ARG A 17 -8.12 -2.22 7.73
CA ARG A 17 -9.12 -3.21 8.14
C ARG A 17 -8.68 -3.94 9.41
N LYS A 18 -7.42 -4.37 9.48
CA LYS A 18 -6.84 -5.00 10.67
C LYS A 18 -6.85 -4.05 11.87
N LEU A 19 -6.56 -2.76 11.66
CA LEU A 19 -6.65 -1.73 12.69
C LEU A 19 -8.10 -1.51 13.19
N LYS A 20 -9.08 -1.54 12.28
CA LYS A 20 -10.52 -1.47 12.62
C LYS A 20 -10.99 -2.69 13.43
N GLU A 21 -10.49 -3.87 13.11
CA GLU A 21 -10.80 -5.09 13.87
C GLU A 21 -10.21 -5.04 15.27
N LEU A 22 -8.99 -4.50 15.41
CA LEU A 22 -8.35 -4.29 16.71
C LEU A 22 -9.01 -3.17 17.53
N ASN A 23 -9.52 -2.13 16.87
CA ASN A 23 -10.07 -0.94 17.52
C ASN A 23 -11.44 -0.55 16.93
N PRO A 24 -12.50 -1.34 17.17
CA PRO A 24 -13.82 -1.10 16.59
C PRO A 24 -14.47 0.22 17.07
N ALA A 25 -13.99 0.79 18.19
CA ALA A 25 -14.47 2.06 18.73
C ALA A 25 -13.90 3.30 18.03
N ILE A 26 -12.80 3.15 17.26
CA ILE A 26 -12.11 4.29 16.64
C ILE A 26 -12.69 4.55 15.25
N ARG A 27 -13.43 5.65 15.10
CA ARG A 27 -13.99 6.08 13.80
C ARG A 27 -12.93 6.61 12.84
N ASN A 28 -11.89 7.27 13.36
CA ASN A 28 -10.83 7.87 12.56
C ASN A 28 -9.48 7.23 12.93
N ILE A 29 -9.07 6.24 12.14
CA ILE A 29 -7.80 5.54 12.37
C ILE A 29 -6.67 6.50 12.02
N THR A 30 -5.82 6.77 13.01
CA THR A 30 -4.54 7.47 12.81
C THR A 30 -3.44 6.44 13.04
N TYR A 31 -2.51 6.36 12.09
CA TYR A 31 -1.37 5.48 12.15
C TYR A 31 -0.15 6.22 11.58
N ASP A 32 1.02 5.91 12.11
CA ASP A 32 2.26 6.44 11.56
C ASP A 32 2.67 5.61 10.33
N ILE A 33 3.45 6.23 9.45
CA ILE A 33 3.99 5.51 8.30
C ILE A 33 4.98 4.42 8.73
N ALA A 34 5.67 4.59 9.87
CA ALA A 34 6.55 3.58 10.43
C ALA A 34 5.79 2.29 10.75
N ASP A 35 4.58 2.38 11.31
CA ASP A 35 3.75 1.21 11.63
C ASP A 35 3.30 0.49 10.35
N LEU A 36 2.90 1.26 9.33
CA LEU A 36 2.57 0.72 8.03
C LEU A 36 3.77 0.03 7.37
N TYR A 37 4.97 0.61 7.50
CA TYR A 37 6.20 0.02 7.00
C TYR A 37 6.58 -1.26 7.73
N ASN A 38 6.40 -1.33 9.04
CA ASN A 38 6.59 -2.56 9.82
C ASN A 38 5.58 -3.65 9.43
N PHE A 39 4.31 -3.27 9.20
CA PHE A 39 3.31 -4.21 8.71
C PHE A 39 3.66 -4.77 7.33
N ILE A 40 4.10 -3.88 6.43
CA ILE A 40 4.61 -4.22 5.10
C ILE A 40 5.83 -5.15 5.25
N ASP A 41 6.81 -4.80 6.08
CA ASP A 41 8.01 -5.61 6.32
C ASP A 41 7.71 -7.03 6.83
N GLY A 42 6.68 -7.18 7.66
CA GLY A 42 6.22 -8.47 8.17
C GLY A 42 5.49 -9.37 7.15
N LEU A 43 5.24 -8.90 5.93
CA LEU A 43 4.68 -9.72 4.86
C LEU A 43 5.81 -10.49 4.16
N ALA A 44 5.72 -11.83 4.22
CA ALA A 44 6.79 -12.75 3.81
C ALA A 44 7.19 -12.67 2.32
N ASP A 45 6.30 -12.23 1.43
CA ASP A 45 6.62 -11.94 0.04
C ASP A 45 5.82 -10.72 -0.45
N MET A 46 6.51 -9.72 -0.98
CA MET A 46 5.90 -8.55 -1.59
C MET A 46 6.59 -8.24 -2.90
N SER A 47 5.95 -8.67 -3.97
CA SER A 47 6.27 -8.32 -5.33
C SER A 47 5.06 -7.62 -5.95
N ALA A 48 5.29 -6.51 -6.65
CA ALA A 48 4.25 -5.80 -7.39
C ALA A 48 4.56 -5.87 -8.88
N LEU A 49 3.59 -6.36 -9.66
CA LEU A 49 3.67 -6.36 -11.11
C LEU A 49 2.87 -5.17 -11.62
N VAL A 50 3.56 -4.17 -12.17
CA VAL A 50 2.91 -3.00 -12.77
C VAL A 50 3.02 -3.13 -14.27
N TYR A 51 1.87 -3.05 -14.93
CA TYR A 51 1.83 -3.02 -16.38
C TYR A 51 2.39 -1.69 -16.88
N ASP A 52 3.35 -1.79 -17.76
CA ASP A 52 3.97 -0.67 -18.43
C ASP A 52 3.57 -0.67 -19.91
N HIS A 53 2.95 0.43 -20.35
CA HIS A 53 2.47 0.58 -21.72
C HIS A 53 3.60 0.77 -22.73
N SER A 54 4.78 1.25 -22.31
CA SER A 54 5.90 1.48 -23.22
C SER A 54 6.52 0.17 -23.68
N ILE A 55 6.55 -0.84 -22.80
CA ILE A 55 7.07 -2.18 -23.14
C ILE A 55 5.97 -3.22 -23.35
N GLN A 56 4.69 -2.81 -23.26
CA GLN A 56 3.50 -3.68 -23.30
C GLN A 56 3.62 -4.92 -22.39
N GLY A 57 4.20 -4.76 -21.20
CA GLY A 57 4.58 -5.86 -20.33
C GLY A 57 4.41 -5.53 -18.85
N TYR A 58 4.59 -6.53 -17.98
CA TYR A 58 4.55 -6.35 -16.53
C TYR A 58 5.96 -6.22 -15.99
N LEU A 59 6.25 -5.10 -15.33
CA LEU A 59 7.51 -4.89 -14.63
C LEU A 59 7.37 -5.34 -13.17
N PRO A 60 8.27 -6.20 -12.67
CA PRO A 60 8.33 -6.53 -11.27
C PRO A 60 8.93 -5.36 -10.48
N TYR A 61 8.35 -5.11 -9.32
CA TYR A 61 8.82 -4.11 -8.37
C TYR A 61 8.92 -4.71 -6.98
N ASP A 62 9.99 -4.35 -6.29
CA ASP A 62 10.28 -4.80 -4.94
C ASP A 62 9.50 -4.02 -3.87
N ARG A 63 9.54 -4.57 -2.66
CA ARG A 63 9.05 -3.97 -1.41
C ARG A 63 9.40 -2.49 -1.22
N GLU A 64 10.60 -2.07 -1.61
CA GLU A 64 11.04 -0.68 -1.46
C GLU A 64 10.24 0.28 -2.34
N TRP A 65 9.97 -0.14 -3.58
CA TRP A 65 9.15 0.63 -4.51
C TRP A 65 7.72 0.76 -3.99
N ILE A 66 7.17 -0.32 -3.43
CA ILE A 66 5.84 -0.31 -2.80
C ILE A 66 5.81 0.67 -1.63
N LYS A 67 6.83 0.65 -0.74
CA LYS A 67 6.95 1.59 0.39
C LYS A 67 6.96 3.05 -0.07
N GLN A 68 7.71 3.36 -1.12
CA GLN A 68 7.78 4.71 -1.69
C GLN A 68 6.46 5.14 -2.33
N ARG A 69 5.79 4.25 -3.07
CA ARG A 69 4.47 4.54 -3.67
C ARG A 69 3.41 4.79 -2.62
N THR A 70 3.39 3.99 -1.57
CA THR A 70 2.49 4.14 -0.44
C THR A 70 2.70 5.49 0.25
N PHE A 71 3.95 5.87 0.53
CA PHE A 71 4.26 7.20 1.09
C PHE A 71 3.79 8.35 0.20
N HIS A 72 4.10 8.29 -1.10
CA HIS A 72 3.67 9.30 -2.05
C HIS A 72 2.15 9.41 -2.12
N HIS A 73 1.45 8.28 -2.00
CA HIS A 73 0.00 8.26 -2.00
C HIS A 73 -0.59 8.87 -0.73
N LEU A 74 -0.08 8.49 0.44
CA LEU A 74 -0.50 9.05 1.73
C LEU A 74 -0.22 10.56 1.79
N LYS A 75 0.95 11.01 1.31
CA LYS A 75 1.30 12.42 1.22
C LYS A 75 0.33 13.21 0.33
N LYS A 76 -0.20 12.60 -0.74
CA LYS A 76 -1.24 13.20 -1.60
C LYS A 76 -2.62 13.24 -0.96
N LEU A 77 -2.91 12.39 0.02
CA LEU A 77 -4.20 12.38 0.73
C LEU A 77 -4.20 13.37 1.90
N ALA A 78 -3.02 13.72 2.42
CA ALA A 78 -2.84 14.68 3.50
C ALA A 78 -2.82 16.16 3.04
N HIS A 79 -3.02 16.43 1.75
CA HIS A 79 -3.07 17.77 1.14
C HIS A 79 -4.36 17.92 0.35
#